data_AF-A0A7Z9XFZ9-F1
#
_entry.id   AF-A0A7Z9XFZ9-F1
#
_cell.length_a   1.000
_cell.length_b   1.000
_cell.length_c   1.000
_cell.angle_alpha   90.00
_cell.angle_beta   90.00
_cell.angle_gamma   90.00
#
_symmetry.space_group_name_H-M   'P 1'
#
loop_
_entity.id
_entity.type
_entity.pdbx_description
1 polymer ?
#
loop_
_entity_poly.entity_id
_entity_poly.type
_entity_poly.pdbx_seq_one_letter_code
_entity_poly.pdbx_strand_id
1 'polypeptide(L)'
;AVNNLAYLYVNRFPTRENLKRASELLSVIPEDSVGPQVLDTKGWVHYKQGQYDEAIKVLERARAAADNPIIQLHLGLAYLKGNQAVNARDALDKAMANEGKGLSAEDRKLAEEGLRSLSG
;
A
#
# COMPACT_ATOMS: atom_id res chain seq x y z
N ALA A 1 -6.43 17.16 7.25
CA ALA A 1 -5.30 16.78 6.38
C ALA A 1 -5.83 15.96 5.20
N VAL A 2 -5.42 16.32 3.97
CA VAL A 2 -5.90 15.72 2.71
C VAL A 2 -5.59 14.21 2.62
N ASN A 3 -4.39 13.80 3.06
CA ASN A 3 -3.97 12.40 3.07
C ASN A 3 -4.87 11.49 3.90
N ASN A 4 -5.21 11.91 5.13
CA ASN A 4 -6.03 11.11 6.03
C ASN A 4 -7.44 10.85 5.46
N LEU A 5 -8.01 11.84 4.77
CA LEU A 5 -9.31 11.69 4.13
C LEU A 5 -9.24 10.72 2.94
N ALA A 6 -8.21 10.85 2.09
CA ALA A 6 -7.99 9.92 0.99
C ALA A 6 -7.79 8.48 1.52
N TYR A 7 -6.98 8.30 2.56
CA TYR A 7 -6.77 6.99 3.19
C TYR A 7 -8.07 6.39 3.74
N LEU A 8 -8.90 7.17 4.42
CA LEU A 8 -10.20 6.71 4.93
C LEU A 8 -11.13 6.23 3.81
N TYR A 9 -11.20 6.98 2.70
CA TYR A 9 -11.99 6.57 1.54
C TYR A 9 -11.51 5.24 0.96
N VAL A 10 -10.20 5.05 0.83
CA VAL A 10 -9.61 3.88 0.18
C VAL A 10 -9.66 2.66 1.10
N ASN A 11 -9.53 2.85 2.42
CA ASN A 11 -9.41 1.75 3.36
C ASN A 11 -10.76 1.32 3.97
N ARG A 12 -11.67 2.27 4.23
CA ARG A 12 -12.95 1.98 4.90
C ARG A 12 -14.16 2.03 3.96
N PHE A 13 -14.09 2.79 2.86
CA PHE A 13 -15.22 2.97 1.94
C PHE A 13 -14.82 2.85 0.45
N PRO A 14 -14.21 1.74 0.00
CA PRO A 14 -13.59 1.63 -1.33
C PRO A 14 -14.59 1.47 -2.49
N THR A 15 -15.51 2.42 -2.65
CA THR A 15 -16.36 2.53 -3.84
C THR A 15 -15.54 3.15 -4.98
N ARG A 16 -15.92 2.86 -6.24
CA ARG A 16 -15.28 3.47 -7.41
C ARG A 16 -15.25 5.01 -7.33
N GLU A 17 -16.33 5.60 -6.84
CA GLU A 17 -16.42 7.05 -6.62
C GLU A 17 -15.43 7.53 -5.55
N ASN A 18 -15.34 6.85 -4.42
CA ASN A 18 -14.42 7.21 -3.34
C ASN A 18 -12.95 7.03 -3.73
N LEU A 19 -12.63 6.02 -4.54
CA LEU A 19 -11.27 5.85 -5.10
C LEU A 19 -10.91 6.98 -6.06
N LYS A 20 -11.87 7.46 -6.87
CA LYS A 20 -11.68 8.63 -7.73
C LYS A 20 -11.45 9.89 -6.89
N ARG A 21 -12.31 10.14 -5.88
CA ARG A 21 -12.15 11.27 -4.95
C ARG A 21 -10.82 11.23 -4.20
N ALA A 22 -10.38 10.06 -3.74
CA ALA A 22 -9.07 9.91 -3.11
C ALA A 22 -7.93 10.28 -4.07
N SER A 23 -8.02 9.89 -5.35
CA SER A 23 -7.03 10.28 -6.36
C SER A 23 -7.00 11.80 -6.59
N GLU A 24 -8.16 12.44 -6.69
CA GLU A 24 -8.30 13.90 -6.86
C GLU A 24 -7.78 14.66 -5.63
N LEU A 25 -8.02 14.15 -4.42
CA LEU A 25 -7.47 14.71 -3.20
C LEU A 25 -5.94 14.64 -3.19
N LEU A 26 -5.36 13.52 -3.63
CA LEU A 26 -3.90 13.35 -3.61
C LEU A 26 -3.19 14.08 -4.75
N SER A 27 -3.90 14.47 -5.83
CA SER A 27 -3.30 15.19 -6.96
C SER A 27 -3.03 16.66 -6.68
N VAL A 28 -3.71 17.26 -5.70
CA VAL A 28 -3.45 18.65 -5.28
C VAL A 28 -2.24 18.79 -4.36
N ILE A 29 -1.65 17.68 -3.90
CA ILE A 29 -0.44 17.69 -3.07
C ILE A 29 0.77 17.96 -3.98
N PRO A 30 1.51 19.06 -3.79
CA PRO A 30 2.71 19.37 -4.57
C PRO A 30 3.77 18.27 -4.46
N GLU A 31 4.45 17.94 -5.56
CA GLU A 31 5.41 16.82 -5.63
C GLU A 31 6.59 16.98 -4.64
N ASP A 32 7.03 18.21 -4.39
CA ASP A 32 8.07 18.55 -3.41
C ASP A 32 7.64 18.33 -1.95
N SER A 33 6.32 18.23 -1.72
CA SER A 33 5.69 18.06 -0.41
C SER A 33 5.21 16.62 -0.19
N VAL A 34 5.49 15.71 -1.13
CA VAL A 34 5.08 14.30 -1.08
C VAL A 34 6.03 13.50 -0.19
N GLY A 35 5.65 13.33 1.08
CA GLY A 35 6.34 12.42 2.01
C GLY A 35 5.94 10.94 1.84
N PRO A 36 6.63 10.00 2.53
CA PRO A 36 6.39 8.56 2.40
C PRO A 36 4.95 8.13 2.68
N GLN A 37 4.23 8.79 3.60
CA GLN A 37 2.82 8.48 3.89
C GLN A 37 1.87 8.85 2.74
N VAL A 38 2.18 9.93 2.01
CA VAL A 38 1.41 10.35 0.84
C VAL A 38 1.68 9.41 -0.33
N LEU A 39 2.94 9.00 -0.53
CA LEU A 39 3.29 7.97 -1.52
C LEU A 39 2.59 6.65 -1.21
N ASP A 40 2.61 6.21 0.05
CA ASP A 40 1.90 5.00 0.48
C ASP A 40 0.41 5.07 0.14
N THR A 41 -0.25 6.16 0.50
CA THR A 41 -1.68 6.34 0.24
C THR A 41 -1.98 6.41 -1.27
N LYS A 42 -1.14 7.10 -2.07
CA LYS A 42 -1.25 7.14 -3.55
C LYS A 42 -1.10 5.73 -4.15
N GLY A 43 -0.10 4.98 -3.70
CA GLY A 43 0.13 3.61 -4.12
C GLY A 43 -1.04 2.69 -3.77
N TRP A 44 -1.60 2.84 -2.57
CA TRP A 44 -2.75 2.07 -2.11
C TRP A 44 -4.02 2.37 -2.92
N VAL A 45 -4.23 3.63 -3.32
CA VAL A 45 -5.31 4.00 -4.27
C VAL A 45 -5.15 3.24 -5.58
N HIS A 46 -3.96 3.27 -6.20
CA HIS A 46 -3.70 2.55 -7.46
C HIS A 46 -3.95 1.05 -7.29
N TYR A 47 -3.51 0.46 -6.17
CA TYR A 47 -3.76 -0.95 -5.86
C TYR A 47 -5.27 -1.26 -5.81
N LYS A 48 -6.06 -0.47 -5.08
CA LYS A 48 -7.52 -0.66 -4.98
C LYS A 48 -8.24 -0.42 -6.31
N GLN A 49 -7.65 0.36 -7.22
CA GLN A 49 -8.14 0.57 -8.58
C GLN A 49 -7.74 -0.56 -9.55
N GLY A 50 -6.95 -1.55 -9.11
CA GLY A 50 -6.45 -2.63 -9.96
C GLY A 50 -5.25 -2.24 -10.83
N GLN A 51 -4.66 -1.06 -10.59
CA GLN A 51 -3.53 -0.52 -11.35
C GLN A 51 -2.21 -0.94 -10.68
N TYR A 52 -1.92 -2.24 -10.70
CA TYR A 52 -0.84 -2.82 -9.87
C TYR A 52 0.55 -2.32 -10.26
N ASP A 53 0.85 -2.12 -11.54
CA ASP A 53 2.15 -1.61 -11.97
C ASP A 53 2.42 -0.18 -11.46
N GLU A 54 1.40 0.69 -11.50
CA GLU A 54 1.51 2.04 -10.95
C GLU A 54 1.58 2.02 -9.42
N ALA A 55 0.82 1.14 -8.77
CA ALA A 55 0.89 0.93 -7.33
C ALA A 55 2.33 0.56 -6.92
N ILE A 56 2.94 -0.42 -7.59
CA ILE A 56 4.32 -0.86 -7.33
C ILE A 56 5.30 0.29 -7.49
N LYS A 57 5.26 1.03 -8.61
CA LYS A 57 6.16 2.17 -8.85
C LYS A 57 6.09 3.21 -7.72
N VAL A 58 4.89 3.55 -7.27
CA VAL A 58 4.69 4.57 -6.23
C VAL A 58 5.09 4.03 -4.84
N LEU A 59 4.73 2.79 -4.51
CA LEU A 59 5.05 2.17 -3.23
C LEU A 59 6.56 1.89 -3.07
N GLU A 60 7.26 1.62 -4.16
CA GLU A 60 8.73 1.54 -4.17
C GLU A 60 9.39 2.87 -3.78
N ARG A 61 8.88 3.99 -4.29
CA ARG A 61 9.32 5.33 -3.85
C ARG A 61 9.03 5.55 -2.37
N ALA A 62 7.87 5.10 -1.89
CA ALA A 62 7.50 5.20 -0.47
C ALA A 62 8.47 4.41 0.42
N ARG A 63 8.79 3.17 0.02
CA ARG A 63 9.74 2.29 0.70
C ARG A 63 11.15 2.88 0.76
N ALA A 64 11.61 3.48 -0.33
CA ALA A 64 12.92 4.14 -0.36
C ALA A 64 13.01 5.34 0.60
N ALA A 65 11.88 5.99 0.90
CA ALA A 65 11.81 7.16 1.76
C ALA A 65 11.58 6.82 3.25
N ALA A 66 11.07 5.63 3.57
CA ALA A 66 10.84 5.21 4.96
C ALA A 66 10.82 3.69 5.13
N ASP A 67 11.49 3.21 6.17
CA ASP A 67 11.34 1.85 6.67
C ASP A 67 10.06 1.77 7.52
N ASN A 68 8.96 1.34 6.90
CA ASN A 68 7.66 1.26 7.55
C ASN A 68 6.94 -0.06 7.16
N PRO A 69 6.48 -0.84 8.14
CA PRO A 69 5.86 -2.14 7.88
C PRO A 69 4.55 -2.04 7.09
N ILE A 70 3.79 -0.94 7.21
CA ILE A 70 2.56 -0.74 6.42
C ILE A 70 2.91 -0.53 4.94
N ILE A 71 3.97 0.22 4.65
CA ILE A 71 4.44 0.42 3.28
C ILE A 71 4.88 -0.91 2.66
N GLN A 72 5.62 -1.72 3.43
CA GLN A 72 6.05 -3.06 3.00
C GLN A 72 4.84 -3.98 2.75
N LEU A 73 3.80 -3.91 3.59
CA LEU A 73 2.56 -4.66 3.40
C LEU A 73 1.86 -4.28 2.10
N HIS A 74 1.60 -2.99 1.89
CA HIS A 74 0.93 -2.52 0.67
C HIS A 74 1.73 -2.89 -0.57
N LEU A 75 3.05 -2.73 -0.53
CA LEU A 75 3.95 -3.09 -1.62
C LEU A 75 3.93 -4.61 -1.89
N GLY A 76 3.98 -5.43 -0.85
CA GLY A 76 3.90 -6.88 -0.97
C GLY A 76 2.59 -7.37 -1.58
N LEU A 77 1.46 -6.77 -1.17
CA LEU A 77 0.15 -7.05 -1.78
C LEU A 77 0.09 -6.60 -3.24
N ALA A 78 0.66 -5.43 -3.57
CA ALA A 78 0.73 -4.94 -4.94
C ALA A 78 1.58 -5.86 -5.83
N TYR A 79 2.74 -6.32 -5.34
CA TYR A 79 3.56 -7.31 -6.02
C TYR A 79 2.82 -8.63 -6.24
N LEU A 80 2.10 -9.11 -5.22
CA LEU A 80 1.32 -10.33 -5.31
C LEU A 80 0.27 -10.25 -6.44
N LYS A 81 -0.49 -9.16 -6.49
CA LYS A 81 -1.50 -8.93 -7.54
C LYS A 81 -0.88 -8.63 -8.91
N GLY A 82 0.33 -8.07 -8.93
CA GLY A 82 1.15 -7.87 -10.13
C GLY A 82 1.90 -9.11 -10.59
N ASN A 83 1.63 -10.30 -10.04
CA ASN A 83 2.28 -11.57 -10.38
C ASN A 83 3.81 -11.60 -10.13
N GLN A 84 4.31 -10.77 -9.21
CA GLN A 84 5.73 -10.73 -8.83
C GLN A 84 5.96 -11.47 -7.51
N ALA A 85 5.77 -12.79 -7.53
CA ALA A 85 5.73 -13.65 -6.33
C ALA A 85 6.98 -13.53 -5.42
N VAL A 86 8.19 -13.43 -6.01
CA VAL A 86 9.44 -13.30 -5.25
C VAL A 86 9.48 -11.98 -4.48
N ASN A 87 9.17 -10.88 -5.16
CA ASN A 87 9.14 -9.54 -4.56
C ASN A 87 8.00 -9.41 -3.53
N ALA A 88 6.86 -10.06 -3.80
CA ALA A 88 5.74 -10.12 -2.87
C ALA A 88 6.14 -10.79 -1.55
N ARG A 89 6.80 -11.95 -1.61
CA ARG A 89 7.28 -12.66 -0.41
C ARG A 89 8.26 -11.80 0.38
N ASP A 90 9.29 -11.26 -0.28
CA ASP A 90 10.30 -10.40 0.38
C ASP A 90 9.66 -9.20 1.11
N ALA A 91 8.74 -8.50 0.47
CA ALA A 91 8.07 -7.35 1.08
C ALA A 91 7.11 -7.75 2.21
N LEU A 92 6.33 -8.83 2.06
CA LEU A 92 5.42 -9.31 3.11
C LEU A 92 6.18 -9.86 4.33
N ASP A 93 7.31 -10.55 4.13
CA ASP A 93 8.17 -11.01 5.21
C ASP A 93 8.76 -9.83 5.99
N LYS A 94 9.19 -8.76 5.28
CA LYS A 94 9.63 -7.51 5.91
C LYS A 94 8.51 -6.82 6.70
N ALA A 95 7.29 -6.80 6.17
CA ALA A 95 6.13 -6.25 6.86
C ALA A 95 5.83 -7.01 8.17
N MET A 96 6.03 -8.33 8.16
CA MET A 96 5.80 -9.22 9.30
C MET A 96 7.01 -9.40 10.23
N ALA A 97 8.13 -8.73 9.95
CA ALA A 97 9.29 -8.76 10.83
C ALA A 97 8.93 -8.27 12.24
N ASN A 98 9.56 -8.87 13.27
CA ASN A 98 9.21 -8.62 14.67
C ASN A 98 7.70 -8.74 14.94
N GLU A 99 7.09 -9.81 14.42
CA GLU A 99 5.66 -10.13 14.59
C GLU A 99 4.71 -9.04 14.03
N GLY A 100 5.16 -8.28 13.03
CA GLY A 100 4.38 -7.19 12.43
C GLY A 100 4.18 -6.01 13.39
N LYS A 101 5.18 -5.71 14.22
CA LYS A 101 5.15 -4.54 15.11
C LYS A 101 4.91 -3.27 14.30
N GLY A 102 3.85 -2.52 14.64
CA GLY A 102 3.43 -1.31 13.91
C GLY A 102 2.28 -1.55 12.92
N LEU A 103 1.92 -2.82 12.66
CA LEU A 103 0.70 -3.19 11.94
C LEU A 103 -0.49 -3.34 12.88
N SER A 104 -1.70 -3.06 12.37
CA SER A 104 -2.92 -3.47 13.05
C SER A 104 -3.11 -5.00 12.98
N ALA A 105 -4.06 -5.54 13.74
CA ALA A 105 -4.42 -6.95 13.64
C ALA A 105 -5.00 -7.31 12.25
N GLU A 106 -5.74 -6.38 11.64
CA GLU A 106 -6.28 -6.53 10.28
C GLU A 106 -5.13 -6.63 9.26
N ASP A 107 -4.14 -5.75 9.38
CA ASP A 107 -2.98 -5.68 8.48
C ASP A 107 -2.10 -6.93 8.58
N ARG A 108 -1.87 -7.44 9.80
CA ARG A 108 -1.14 -8.71 9.99
C ARG A 108 -1.87 -9.88 9.33
N LYS A 109 -3.19 -9.96 9.51
CA LYS A 109 -4.00 -11.00 8.86
C LYS A 109 -3.90 -10.92 7.33
N LEU A 110 -3.94 -9.72 6.76
CA LEU A 110 -3.74 -9.53 5.32
C LEU A 110 -2.36 -9.99 4.85
N ALA A 111 -1.31 -9.70 5.63
CA ALA A 111 0.04 -10.15 5.33
C ALA A 111 0.16 -11.68 5.34
N GLU A 112 -0.40 -12.33 6.38
CA GLU A 112 -0.43 -13.79 6.52
C GLU A 112 -1.19 -14.46 5.38
N GLU A 113 -2.34 -13.92 4.98
CA GLU A 113 -3.11 -14.42 3.83
C GLU A 113 -2.32 -14.29 2.53
N GLY A 114 -1.62 -13.17 2.33
CA GLY A 114 -0.72 -12.94 1.21
C GLY A 114 0.41 -13.97 1.16
N LEU A 115 1.13 -14.17 2.27
CA LEU A 115 2.21 -15.16 2.38
C LEU A 115 1.71 -16.58 2.15
N ARG A 116 0.54 -16.93 2.69
CA ARG A 116 -0.07 -18.25 2.46
C ARG A 116 -0.38 -18.50 1.00
N SER A 117 -0.86 -17.48 0.28
CA SER A 117 -1.18 -17.59 -1.15
C SER A 117 0.04 -17.84 -2.04
N LEU A 118 1.25 -17.52 -1.57
CA LEU A 118 2.51 -17.72 -2.28
C LEU A 118 3.13 -19.11 -2.05
N SER A 119 2.59 -19.88 -1.11
CA SER A 119 3.13 -21.19 -0.68
C SER A 119 2.37 -22.39 -1.24
N GLY A 120 1.33 -22.15 -2.05
CA GLY A 120 0.63 -23.17 -2.83
C GLY A 120 1.21 -23.31 -4.23
#